data_AF-A0A6H0UFC0-F1
#
_entry.id   AF-A0A6H0UFC0-F1
#
_cell.length_a   1.000
_cell.length_b   1.000
_cell.length_c   1.000
_cell.angle_alpha   90.00
_cell.angle_beta   90.00
_cell.angle_gamma   90.00
#
_symmetry.space_group_name_H-M   'P 1'
#
loop_
_entity.id
_entity.type
_entity.pdbx_description
1 polymer ?
#
loop_
_entity_poly.entity_id
_entity_poly.type
_entity_poly.pdbx_seq_one_letter_code
_entity_poly.pdbx_strand_id
1 'polypeptide(L)'
;MSWRENRERKKVKKVYLYDYEWDYIQQKIEMSPFDNFTNYARNILIQKEVRAYDYSQLIDVKKEINAIGRNINQLVKIVNTIDDFPLDEFKMLQDEVETLKKLYADKVSNEIRATRKK
;
A
#
# COMPACT_ATOMS: atom_id res chain seq x y z
N MET A 1 35.70 -10.03 34.61
CA MET A 1 34.28 -10.14 34.21
C MET A 1 33.97 -9.02 33.25
N SER A 2 33.52 -9.37 32.05
CA SER A 2 33.09 -8.37 31.06
C SER A 2 31.74 -7.81 31.50
N TRP A 3 31.52 -6.50 31.35
CA TRP A 3 30.24 -5.81 31.60
C TRP A 3 29.02 -6.47 30.93
N ARG A 4 29.25 -7.31 29.92
CA ARG A 4 28.22 -8.10 29.24
C ARG A 4 27.70 -9.27 30.07
N GLU A 5 28.48 -9.80 31.01
CA GLU A 5 28.15 -11.01 31.79
C GLU A 5 27.19 -10.72 32.95
N ASN A 6 27.15 -9.47 33.45
CA ASN A 6 26.36 -9.10 34.64
C ASN A 6 25.07 -8.32 34.31
N ARG A 7 24.53 -8.47 33.10
CA ARG A 7 23.24 -7.84 32.74
C ARG A 7 22.07 -8.69 33.22
N GLU A 8 21.07 -8.04 33.82
CA GLU A 8 19.79 -8.70 34.16
C GLU A 8 19.12 -9.33 32.92
N ARG A 9 19.17 -8.62 31.79
CA ARG A 9 18.56 -9.07 30.52
C ARG A 9 19.60 -9.76 29.64
N LYS A 10 19.65 -11.09 29.74
CA LYS A 10 20.67 -11.93 29.08
C LYS A 10 20.35 -12.29 27.61
N LYS A 11 19.07 -12.27 27.21
CA LYS A 11 18.65 -12.68 25.85
C LYS A 11 18.77 -11.50 24.87
N VAL A 12 19.54 -11.68 23.80
CA VAL A 12 19.68 -10.71 22.70
C VAL A 12 18.98 -11.25 21.45
N LYS A 13 18.22 -10.40 20.75
CA LYS A 13 17.54 -10.71 19.49
C LYS A 13 17.93 -9.68 18.45
N LYS A 14 18.27 -10.13 17.25
CA LYS A 14 18.61 -9.28 16.10
C LYS A 14 17.34 -9.05 15.27
N VAL A 15 17.19 -7.83 14.76
CA VAL A 15 16.17 -7.47 13.78
C VAL A 15 16.91 -6.84 12.61
N TYR A 16 16.62 -7.31 11.41
CA TYR A 16 17.15 -6.74 10.17
C TYR A 16 16.11 -5.77 9.62
N LEU A 17 16.55 -4.59 9.20
CA LEU A 17 15.71 -3.50 8.72
C LEU A 17 16.33 -2.94 7.45
N TYR A 18 15.49 -2.51 6.51
CA TYR A 18 15.92 -1.62 5.44
C TYR A 18 16.11 -0.20 5.99
N ASP A 19 16.89 0.62 5.27
CA ASP A 19 17.22 1.99 5.71
C ASP A 19 15.96 2.82 5.98
N TYR A 20 14.96 2.75 5.10
CA TYR A 20 13.71 3.48 5.28
C TYR A 20 12.90 3.02 6.51
N GLU A 21 13.00 1.74 6.89
CA GLU A 21 12.32 1.21 8.09
C GLU A 21 13.02 1.71 9.34
N TRP A 22 14.36 1.80 9.30
CA TRP A 22 15.15 2.36 10.37
C TRP A 22 14.86 3.85 10.58
N ASP A 23 14.84 4.64 9.51
CA ASP A 23 14.52 6.08 9.56
C ASP A 23 13.13 6.31 10.17
N TYR A 24 12.15 5.52 9.75
CA TYR A 24 10.80 5.58 10.31
C TYR A 24 10.77 5.23 11.81
N ILE A 25 11.52 4.19 12.22
CA ILE A 25 11.62 3.81 13.64
C ILE A 25 12.30 4.91 14.45
N GLN A 26 13.34 5.56 13.92
CA GLN A 26 14.03 6.68 14.60
C GLN A 26 13.06 7.83 14.87
N GLN A 27 12.30 8.27 13.86
CA GLN A 27 11.28 9.31 14.05
C GLN A 27 10.26 8.93 15.13
N LYS A 28 9.84 7.66 15.18
CA LYS A 28 8.92 7.19 16.22
C LYS A 28 9.55 7.18 17.62
N ILE A 29 10.85 6.92 17.73
CA ILE A 29 11.58 6.97 19.00
C ILE A 29 11.66 8.42 19.48
N GLU A 30 12.03 9.36 18.60
CA GLU A 30 12.10 10.80 18.92
C GLU A 30 10.75 11.37 19.39
N MET A 31 9.65 10.90 18.81
CA MET A 31 8.29 11.28 19.21
C MET A 31 7.79 10.57 20.48
N SER A 32 8.58 9.65 21.04
CA SER A 32 8.22 8.84 22.19
C SER A 32 9.03 9.23 23.43
N PRO A 33 8.60 8.86 24.65
CA PRO A 33 9.38 9.11 25.87
C PRO A 33 10.57 8.13 26.04
N PHE A 34 11.00 7.44 24.98
CA PHE A 34 12.06 6.44 25.04
C PHE A 34 13.35 6.96 24.41
N ASP A 35 14.43 6.94 25.18
CA ASP A 35 15.72 7.52 24.73
C ASP A 35 16.57 6.55 23.88
N ASN A 36 16.11 5.31 23.68
CA ASN A 36 16.85 4.33 22.89
C ASN A 36 15.96 3.25 22.26
N PHE A 37 16.44 2.71 21.14
CA PHE A 37 15.77 1.65 20.39
C PHE A 37 15.45 0.42 21.23
N THR A 38 16.34 0.00 22.15
CA THR A 38 16.13 -1.23 22.92
C THR A 38 14.92 -1.11 23.85
N ASN A 39 14.77 0.01 24.54
CA ASN A 39 13.63 0.27 25.42
C ASN A 39 12.35 0.47 24.62
N TYR A 40 12.40 1.22 23.53
CA TYR A 40 11.28 1.41 22.62
C TYR A 40 10.77 0.07 22.06
N ALA A 41 11.65 -0.70 21.41
CA ALA A 41 11.30 -1.97 20.81
C ALA A 41 10.76 -2.97 21.84
N ARG A 42 11.40 -3.07 23.01
CA ARG A 42 10.92 -3.94 24.09
C ARG A 42 9.54 -3.54 24.58
N ASN A 43 9.31 -2.25 24.82
CA ASN A 43 8.03 -1.76 25.31
C ASN A 43 6.91 -2.07 24.30
N ILE A 44 7.15 -1.77 23.03
CA ILE A 44 6.21 -2.03 21.93
C ILE A 44 5.92 -3.54 21.79
N LEU A 45 6.95 -4.40 21.83
CA LEU A 45 6.80 -5.85 21.69
C LEU A 45 6.05 -6.50 22.88
N ILE A 46 6.10 -5.90 24.07
CA ILE A 46 5.43 -6.41 25.27
C ILE A 46 4.02 -5.84 25.41
N GLN A 47 3.85 -4.53 25.14
CA GLN A 47 2.60 -3.81 25.43
C GLN A 47 1.60 -3.81 24.28
N LYS A 48 2.06 -3.83 23.02
CA LYS A 48 1.10 -3.81 21.91
C LYS A 48 0.37 -5.15 21.85
N GLU A 49 -0.94 -5.08 22.05
CA GLU A 49 -1.87 -6.08 21.54
C GLU A 49 -1.55 -6.35 20.06
N VAL A 50 -1.32 -7.61 19.72
CA VAL A 50 -1.22 -8.04 18.32
C VAL A 50 -2.62 -7.94 17.72
N ARG A 51 -3.00 -6.77 17.23
CA ARG A 51 -4.19 -6.62 16.41
C ARG A 51 -3.84 -7.07 15.01
N ALA A 52 -4.31 -8.27 14.66
CA ALA A 52 -4.33 -8.73 13.28
C ALA A 52 -5.32 -7.84 12.51
N TYR A 53 -4.81 -6.79 11.88
CA TYR A 53 -5.58 -6.04 10.90
C TYR A 53 -5.57 -6.86 9.62
N ASP A 54 -6.75 -7.28 9.16
CA ASP A 54 -6.89 -7.93 7.87
C ASP A 54 -6.69 -6.89 6.77
N TYR A 55 -5.52 -6.93 6.12
CA TYR A 55 -5.16 -6.08 4.98
C TYR A 55 -5.51 -6.73 3.63
N SER A 56 -6.31 -7.81 3.62
CA SER A 56 -6.79 -8.47 2.39
C SER A 56 -7.32 -7.46 1.37
N GLN A 57 -8.14 -6.50 1.81
CA GLN A 57 -8.69 -5.46 0.95
C GLN A 57 -7.61 -4.56 0.32
N LEU A 58 -6.54 -4.24 1.06
CA LEU A 58 -5.46 -3.40 0.53
C LEU A 58 -4.61 -4.16 -0.50
N ILE A 59 -4.46 -5.47 -0.34
CA ILE A 59 -3.81 -6.35 -1.31
C ILE A 59 -4.62 -6.39 -2.61
N ASP A 60 -5.95 -6.46 -2.53
CA ASP A 60 -6.82 -6.49 -3.71
C ASP A 60 -6.81 -5.16 -4.46
N VAL A 61 -6.89 -4.03 -3.73
CA VAL A 61 -6.71 -2.69 -4.32
C VAL A 61 -5.35 -2.57 -5.02
N LYS A 62 -4.27 -3.09 -4.42
CA LYS A 62 -2.94 -3.11 -5.05
C LYS A 62 -2.91 -3.95 -6.33
N LYS A 63 -3.62 -5.07 -6.39
CA LYS A 63 -3.72 -5.90 -7.61
C LYS A 63 -4.44 -5.16 -8.74
N GLU A 64 -5.51 -4.46 -8.42
CA GLU A 64 -6.28 -3.67 -9.40
C GLU A 64 -5.44 -2.53 -9.97
N ILE A 65 -4.72 -1.78 -9.13
CA ILE A 65 -3.80 -0.72 -9.58
C ILE A 65 -2.72 -1.29 -10.52
N ASN A 66 -2.13 -2.43 -10.16
CA ASN A 66 -1.15 -3.09 -11.02
C ASN A 66 -1.74 -3.57 -12.35
N ALA A 67 -3.01 -3.97 -12.38
CA ALA A 67 -3.70 -4.35 -13.62
C ALA A 67 -3.92 -3.12 -14.52
N ILE A 68 -4.32 -1.98 -13.95
CA ILE A 68 -4.43 -0.71 -14.68
C ILE A 68 -3.08 -0.32 -15.29
N GLY A 69 -2.00 -0.37 -14.51
CA GLY A 69 -0.65 -0.06 -15.01
C GLY A 69 -0.20 -0.97 -16.17
N ARG A 70 -0.54 -2.26 -16.12
CA ARG A 70 -0.27 -3.19 -17.23
C ARG A 70 -1.06 -2.83 -18.48
N ASN A 71 -2.34 -2.51 -18.36
CA ASN A 71 -3.19 -2.13 -19.49
C ASN A 71 -2.70 -0.83 -20.14
N ILE A 72 -2.28 0.16 -19.34
CA ILE A 72 -1.68 1.41 -19.85
C ILE A 72 -0.40 1.11 -20.62
N ASN A 73 0.49 0.26 -20.08
CA ASN A 73 1.72 -0.11 -20.76
C ASN A 73 1.48 -0.88 -22.06
N GLN A 74 0.40 -1.67 -22.14
CA GLN A 74 0.00 -2.32 -23.38
C GLN A 74 -0.50 -1.28 -24.41
N LEU A 75 -1.32 -0.31 -23.99
CA LEU A 75 -1.76 0.79 -24.86
C LEU A 75 -0.57 1.59 -25.39
N VAL A 76 0.39 1.94 -24.53
CA VAL A 76 1.63 2.64 -24.94
C VAL A 76 2.42 1.81 -25.95
N LYS A 77 2.56 0.50 -25.74
CA LYS A 77 3.23 -0.38 -26.70
C LYS A 77 2.51 -0.42 -28.04
N ILE A 78 1.18 -0.57 -28.03
CA ILE A 78 0.34 -0.58 -29.24
C ILE A 78 0.51 0.73 -30.01
N VAL A 79 0.37 1.87 -29.33
CA VAL A 79 0.57 3.21 -29.93
C VAL A 79 1.98 3.35 -30.52
N ASN A 80 3.02 2.87 -29.83
CA ASN A 80 4.39 2.94 -30.32
C ASN A 80 4.68 1.97 -31.49
N THR A 81 3.85 0.95 -31.73
CA THR A 81 3.98 0.03 -32.87
C THR A 81 3.19 0.46 -34.10
N ILE A 82 2.28 1.43 -33.97
CA ILE A 82 1.46 1.91 -35.08
C ILE A 82 2.01 3.28 -35.49
N ASP A 83 2.74 3.31 -36.59
CA ASP A 83 3.42 4.52 -37.10
C ASP A 83 2.42 5.62 -37.55
N ASP A 84 1.13 5.27 -37.78
CA ASP A 84 0.11 6.19 -38.28
C ASP A 84 -1.32 5.76 -37.85
N PHE A 85 -1.60 5.73 -36.53
CA PHE A 85 -2.97 5.48 -36.05
C PHE A 85 -3.79 6.77 -36.17
N PRO A 86 -4.91 6.79 -36.92
CA PRO A 86 -5.69 8.01 -37.09
C PRO A 86 -6.17 8.50 -35.73
N LEU A 87 -5.78 9.73 -35.37
CA LEU A 87 -6.09 10.35 -34.09
C LEU A 87 -7.60 10.36 -33.77
N ASP A 88 -8.43 10.35 -34.81
CA ASP A 88 -9.89 10.31 -34.74
C ASP A 88 -10.41 8.95 -34.25
N GLU A 89 -9.81 7.83 -34.63
CA GLU A 89 -10.18 6.49 -34.15
C GLU A 89 -9.82 6.32 -32.68
N PHE A 90 -8.69 6.90 -32.25
CA PHE A 90 -8.29 6.90 -30.84
C PHE A 90 -9.26 7.72 -29.98
N LYS A 91 -9.69 8.89 -30.49
CA LYS A 91 -10.71 9.71 -29.82
C LYS A 91 -12.05 9.00 -29.70
N MET A 92 -12.50 8.31 -30.76
CA MET A 92 -13.74 7.53 -30.70
C MET A 92 -13.68 6.43 -29.64
N LEU A 93 -12.56 5.69 -29.58
CA LEU A 93 -12.33 4.68 -28.53
C LEU A 93 -12.28 5.30 -27.13
N GLN A 94 -11.66 6.47 -27.00
CA GLN A 94 -11.61 7.19 -25.72
C GLN A 94 -13.00 7.62 -25.25
N ASP A 95 -13.83 8.17 -26.14
CA ASP A 95 -15.21 8.58 -25.85
C ASP A 95 -16.11 7.39 -25.49
N GLU A 96 -15.91 6.23 -26.13
CA GLU A 96 -16.66 5.01 -25.83
C GLU A 96 -16.28 4.46 -24.44
N VAL A 97 -14.99 4.48 -24.08
CA VAL A 97 -14.51 4.13 -22.74
C VAL A 97 -15.03 5.11 -21.68
N GLU A 98 -15.05 6.41 -21.98
CA GLU A 98 -15.60 7.45 -21.09
C GLU A 98 -17.09 7.21 -20.83
N THR A 99 -17.84 6.84 -21.87
CA THR A 99 -19.27 6.51 -21.79
C THR A 99 -19.50 5.26 -20.95
N LEU A 100 -18.69 4.22 -21.13
CA LEU A 100 -18.74 3.00 -20.31
C LEU A 100 -18.43 3.27 -18.83
N LYS A 101 -17.46 4.13 -18.53
CA LYS A 101 -17.15 4.53 -17.15
C LYS A 101 -18.34 5.24 -16.48
N LYS A 102 -19.02 6.15 -17.18
CA LYS A 102 -20.21 6.84 -16.68
C LYS A 102 -21.35 5.86 -16.40
N LEU A 103 -21.63 4.95 -17.33
CA LEU A 103 -22.64 3.91 -17.15
C LEU A 103 -22.35 3.00 -15.95
N TYR A 104 -21.08 2.63 -15.76
CA TYR A 104 -20.65 1.83 -14.61
C TYR A 104 -20.83 2.61 -13.29
N ALA A 105 -20.39 3.87 -13.23
CA ALA A 105 -20.53 4.72 -12.05
C ALA A 105 -22.00 4.95 -11.68
N ASP A 106 -22.88 5.18 -12.66
CA ASP A 106 -24.32 5.32 -12.45
C ASP A 106 -24.94 4.02 -11.93
N LYS A 107 -24.54 2.87 -12.48
CA LYS A 107 -25.02 1.56 -12.02
C LYS A 107 -24.60 1.27 -10.58
N VAL A 108 -23.33 1.51 -10.24
CA VAL A 108 -22.81 1.34 -8.88
C VAL A 108 -23.51 2.31 -7.91
N SER A 109 -23.70 3.57 -8.29
CA SER A 109 -24.41 4.55 -7.46
C SER A 109 -25.87 4.16 -7.21
N ASN A 110 -26.55 3.63 -8.23
CA ASN A 110 -27.92 3.14 -8.10
C ASN A 110 -28.02 1.89 -7.22
N GLU A 111 -27.08 0.94 -7.31
CA GLU A 111 -27.02 -0.23 -6.42
C GLU A 111 -26.72 0.14 -4.96
N ILE A 112 -25.83 1.12 -4.72
CA ILE A 112 -25.55 1.67 -3.38
C ILE A 112 -26.78 2.39 -2.79
N ARG A 113 -27.53 3.13 -3.63
CA ARG A 113 -28.77 3.79 -3.20
C ARG A 113 -29.89 2.79 -2.91
N ALA A 114 -29.98 1.70 -3.67
CA ALA A 114 -30.95 0.64 -3.45
C ALA A 114 -30.69 -0.16 -2.16
N THR A 115 -29.41 -0.36 -1.81
CA THR A 115 -29.01 -1.04 -0.55
C THR A 115 -29.21 -0.18 0.70
N ARG A 116 -29.18 1.16 0.60
CA ARG A 116 -29.47 2.09 1.71
C ARG A 116 -30.96 2.27 2.05
N LYS A 117 -31.88 1.79 1.19
CA LYS A 117 -33.35 1.88 1.39
C LYS A 117 -33.96 0.62 2.02
N LYS A 118 -33.15 -0.40 2.32
CA LYS A 118 -33.51 -1.54 3.18
C LYS A 118 -32.95 -1.32 4.58
#